data_AF-A0A975SFK6-F1
#
_entry.id   AF-A0A975SFK6-F1
#
_cell.length_a   1.000
_cell.length_b   1.000
_cell.length_c   1.000
_cell.angle_alpha   90.00
_cell.angle_beta   90.00
_cell.angle_gamma   90.00
#
_symmetry.space_group_name_H-M   'P 1'
#
loop_
_entity.id
_entity.type
_entity.pdbx_description
1 polymer ?
#
loop_
_entity_poly.entity_id
_entity_poly.type
_entity_poly.pdbx_seq_one_letter_code
_entity_poly.pdbx_strand_id
1 'polypeptide(L)'
;MPLLLLAAAVLVAVLFLAVFAHRRMTESWLSRNGTRTRGQAVTVAPPLTAGLLSRLTSTVTIISFTASDGIARSLIPRSGGFTFKLAQASGAVTVLYDAARPANDDRMRVGFGPAPTTWHRVRLRQAA
;
A
#
# COMPACT_ATOMS: atom_id res chain seq x y z
N MET A 1 2.67 40.53 -11.59
CA MET A 1 3.54 39.49 -10.97
C MET A 1 2.96 38.89 -9.69
N PRO A 2 2.58 39.64 -8.63
CA PRO A 2 2.12 39.04 -7.37
C PRO A 2 0.79 38.26 -7.50
N LEU A 3 -0.14 38.73 -8.33
CA LEU A 3 -1.42 38.03 -8.58
C LEU A 3 -1.25 36.67 -9.28
N LEU A 4 -0.25 36.55 -10.18
CA LEU A 4 0.04 35.28 -10.85
C LEU A 4 0.64 34.25 -9.89
N LEU A 5 1.52 34.69 -8.98
CA LEU A 5 2.07 33.83 -7.94
C LEU A 5 0.99 33.37 -6.94
N LEU A 6 0.08 34.27 -6.56
CA LEU A 6 -1.07 33.93 -5.72
C LEU A 6 -1.97 32.89 -6.41
N ALA A 7 -2.31 33.11 -7.69
CA ALA A 7 -3.13 32.17 -8.45
C ALA A 7 -2.47 30.78 -8.56
N ALA A 8 -1.16 30.72 -8.79
CA ALA A 8 -0.42 29.47 -8.80
C ALA A 8 -0.44 28.77 -7.44
N ALA A 9 -0.22 29.51 -6.34
CA ALA A 9 -0.26 28.95 -4.98
C ALA A 9 -1.65 28.40 -4.63
N VAL A 10 -2.72 29.11 -4.99
CA VAL A 10 -4.10 28.65 -4.79
C VAL A 10 -4.37 27.39 -5.59
N LEU A 11 -3.94 27.33 -6.86
CA LEU A 11 -4.13 26.16 -7.71
C LEU A 11 -3.41 24.92 -7.14
N VAL A 12 -2.18 25.10 -6.67
CA VAL A 12 -1.42 24.04 -5.99
C VAL A 12 -2.17 23.59 -4.73
N ALA A 13 -2.61 24.51 -3.88
CA ALA A 13 -3.34 24.19 -2.65
C ALA A 13 -4.64 23.40 -2.92
N VAL A 14 -5.43 23.81 -3.91
CA VAL A 14 -6.65 23.11 -4.32
C VAL A 14 -6.33 21.71 -4.83
N LEU A 15 -5.27 21.54 -5.63
CA LEU A 15 -4.87 20.24 -6.13
C LEU A 15 -4.42 19.30 -5.00
N PHE A 16 -3.64 19.80 -4.04
CA PHE A 16 -3.28 19.05 -2.84
C PHE A 16 -4.51 18.62 -2.03
N LEU A 17 -5.47 19.52 -1.85
CA LEU A 17 -6.71 19.25 -1.12
C LEU A 17 -7.57 18.20 -1.85
N ALA A 18 -7.70 18.31 -3.17
CA ALA A 18 -8.43 17.36 -4.00
C ALA A 18 -7.82 15.95 -3.92
N VAL A 19 -6.50 15.84 -4.02
CA VAL A 19 -5.79 14.57 -3.87
C VAL A 19 -5.97 13.99 -2.46
N PHE A 20 -5.90 14.82 -1.43
CA PHE A 20 -6.13 14.40 -0.05
C PHE A 20 -7.56 13.89 0.18
N ALA A 21 -8.56 14.65 -0.28
CA ALA A 21 -9.96 14.27 -0.20
C ALA A 21 -10.24 12.96 -0.93
N HIS A 22 -9.72 12.80 -2.15
CA HIS A 22 -9.87 11.58 -2.93
C HIS A 22 -9.27 10.35 -2.21
N ARG A 23 -8.10 10.52 -1.60
CA ARG A 23 -7.44 9.47 -0.81
C ARG A 23 -8.31 9.04 0.38
N ARG A 24 -8.85 9.99 1.13
CA ARG A 24 -9.70 9.72 2.31
C ARG A 24 -11.03 9.07 1.93
N MET A 25 -11.64 9.53 0.84
CA MET A 25 -12.86 8.91 0.29
C MET A 25 -12.61 7.46 -0.13
N THR A 26 -11.51 7.20 -0.82
CA THR A 26 -11.15 5.85 -1.28
C THR A 26 -10.93 4.90 -0.09
N GLU A 27 -10.25 5.37 0.95
CA GLU A 27 -10.05 4.58 2.17
C GLU A 27 -11.36 4.29 2.91
N SER A 28 -12.23 5.29 3.07
CA SER A 28 -13.55 5.12 3.68
C SER A 28 -14.49 4.23 2.86
N TRP A 29 -14.34 4.24 1.53
CA TRP A 29 -15.09 3.35 0.66
C TRP A 29 -14.58 1.91 0.77
N LEU A 30 -13.25 1.71 0.77
CA LEU A 30 -12.64 0.38 0.94
C LEU A 30 -12.97 -0.23 2.30
N SER A 31 -12.98 0.55 3.38
CA SER A 31 -13.28 0.00 4.70
C SER A 31 -14.71 -0.53 4.82
N ARG A 32 -15.65 0.03 4.05
CA ARG A 32 -17.07 -0.32 4.03
C ARG A 32 -17.43 -1.38 2.97
N ASN A 33 -16.90 -1.24 1.76
CA ASN A 33 -17.28 -2.04 0.58
C ASN A 33 -16.15 -2.96 0.09
N GLY A 34 -14.94 -2.81 0.61
CA GLY A 34 -13.78 -3.58 0.18
C GLY A 34 -13.89 -5.04 0.60
N THR A 35 -13.33 -5.90 -0.25
CA THR A 35 -13.19 -7.33 0.01
C THR A 35 -11.98 -7.56 0.92
N ARG A 36 -12.17 -8.40 1.94
CA ARG A 36 -11.12 -8.81 2.88
C ARG A 36 -10.67 -10.22 2.54
N THR A 37 -9.38 -10.41 2.39
CA THR A 37 -8.79 -11.73 2.16
C THR A 37 -7.57 -11.92 3.05
N ARG A 38 -7.36 -13.14 3.51
CA ARG A 38 -6.16 -13.51 4.26
C ARG A 38 -4.98 -13.62 3.31
N GLY A 39 -3.84 -13.14 3.74
CA GLY A 39 -2.57 -13.27 3.05
C GLY A 39 -1.46 -13.67 4.01
N GLN A 40 -0.29 -13.89 3.45
CA GLN A 40 0.92 -14.16 4.19
C GLN A 40 1.96 -13.09 3.87
N ALA A 41 2.58 -12.55 4.90
CA ALA A 41 3.71 -11.66 4.75
C ALA A 41 5.00 -12.46 4.92
N VAL A 42 5.87 -12.41 3.92
CA VAL A 42 7.18 -13.05 3.92
C VAL A 42 8.22 -11.95 3.79
N THR A 43 9.15 -11.93 4.74
CA THR A 43 10.29 -11.03 4.68
C THR A 43 11.35 -11.63 3.75
N VAL A 44 11.59 -10.97 2.62
CA VAL A 44 12.60 -11.40 1.65
C VAL A 44 13.81 -10.49 1.77
N ALA A 45 15.00 -11.08 1.78
CA ALA A 45 16.25 -10.33 1.73
C ALA A 45 16.28 -9.45 0.46
N PRO A 46 16.79 -8.22 0.53
CA PRO A 46 16.87 -7.36 -0.65
C PRO A 46 17.69 -8.05 -1.76
N PRO A 47 17.30 -7.90 -3.04
CA PRO A 47 18.02 -8.51 -4.16
C PRO A 47 19.48 -8.05 -4.17
N LEU A 48 20.40 -8.89 -4.65
CA LEU A 48 21.85 -8.60 -4.68
C LEU A 48 22.19 -7.31 -5.46
N THR A 49 21.33 -6.85 -6.36
CA THR A 49 21.48 -5.58 -7.10
C THR A 49 21.12 -4.34 -6.29
N ALA A 50 20.56 -4.48 -5.09
CA ALA A 50 20.31 -3.36 -4.19
C ALA A 50 21.65 -2.87 -3.60
N GLY A 51 21.90 -1.56 -3.69
CA GLY A 51 23.14 -0.93 -3.20
C GLY A 51 23.43 -1.22 -1.72
N LEU A 52 24.70 -1.08 -1.32
CA LEU A 52 25.22 -1.52 -0.01
C LEU A 52 24.41 -1.03 1.21
N LEU A 53 23.89 0.22 1.15
CA LEU A 53 23.04 0.81 2.20
C LEU A 53 21.64 0.16 2.29
N SER A 54 21.10 -0.30 1.17
CA SER A 54 19.82 -1.02 1.09
C SER A 54 19.93 -2.43 1.69
N ARG A 55 21.10 -3.07 1.56
CA ARG A 55 21.38 -4.40 2.14
C ARG A 55 21.40 -4.41 3.68
N LEU A 56 21.80 -3.30 4.31
CA LEU A 56 21.94 -3.21 5.77
C LEU A 56 20.63 -2.88 6.50
N THR A 57 19.61 -2.35 5.82
CA THR A 57 18.46 -1.72 6.48
C THR A 57 17.08 -2.14 5.96
N SER A 58 17.00 -2.77 4.78
CA SER A 58 15.71 -2.93 4.09
C SER A 58 15.40 -4.39 3.78
N THR A 59 14.90 -5.11 4.78
CA THR A 59 14.16 -6.34 4.54
C THR A 59 12.89 -6.02 3.75
N VAL A 60 12.68 -6.59 2.56
CA VAL A 60 11.46 -6.29 1.78
C VAL A 60 10.39 -7.28 2.20
N THR A 61 9.41 -6.84 2.97
CA THR A 61 8.23 -7.65 3.26
C THR A 61 7.34 -7.70 2.03
N ILE A 62 7.28 -8.89 1.43
CA ILE A 62 6.37 -9.22 0.33
C ILE A 62 5.12 -9.83 0.95
N ILE A 63 3.94 -9.34 0.57
CA ILE A 63 2.67 -9.92 1.00
C ILE A 63 2.09 -10.70 -0.16
N SER A 64 1.93 -12.01 0.00
CA SER A 64 1.23 -12.88 -0.94
C SER A 64 -0.23 -13.05 -0.50
N PHE A 65 -1.15 -12.99 -1.45
CA PHE A 65 -2.56 -13.29 -1.23
C PHE A 65 -3.20 -13.82 -2.51
N THR A 66 -4.26 -14.62 -2.37
CA THR A 66 -5.11 -15.03 -3.49
C THR A 66 -6.28 -14.06 -3.55
N ALA A 67 -6.46 -13.39 -4.68
CA ALA A 67 -7.61 -12.51 -4.88
C ALA A 67 -8.89 -13.32 -5.16
N SER A 68 -10.04 -12.65 -5.16
CA SER A 68 -11.37 -13.27 -5.36
C SER A 68 -11.56 -13.86 -6.76
N ASP A 69 -10.71 -13.48 -7.70
CA ASP A 69 -10.60 -14.05 -9.04
C ASP A 69 -9.81 -15.37 -9.07
N GLY A 70 -9.29 -15.82 -7.92
CA GLY A 70 -8.45 -17.01 -7.79
C GLY A 70 -6.99 -16.79 -8.15
N ILE A 71 -6.58 -15.57 -8.52
CA ILE A 71 -5.21 -15.27 -8.93
C ILE A 71 -4.35 -14.94 -7.71
N ALA A 72 -3.22 -15.65 -7.57
CA ALA A 72 -2.21 -15.34 -6.58
C ALA A 72 -1.46 -14.05 -6.98
N ARG A 73 -1.49 -13.05 -6.09
CA ARG A 73 -0.87 -11.74 -6.29
C ARG A 73 0.12 -11.47 -5.17
N SER A 74 1.14 -10.67 -5.46
CA SER A 74 2.10 -10.23 -4.46
C SER A 74 2.12 -8.70 -4.37
N LEU A 75 2.25 -8.21 -3.14
CA LEU A 75 2.19 -6.80 -2.79
C LEU A 75 3.49 -6.38 -2.12
N ILE A 76 3.89 -5.14 -2.38
CA ILE A 76 5.04 -4.49 -1.77
C ILE A 76 4.63 -3.12 -1.20
N PRO A 77 5.30 -2.60 -0.16
CA PRO A 77 5.00 -1.29 0.40
C PRO A 77 5.24 -0.17 -0.62
N ARG A 78 4.39 0.89 -0.58
CA ARG A 78 4.45 2.02 -1.54
C ARG A 78 5.35 3.18 -1.10
N SER A 79 5.69 3.33 0.18
CA SER A 79 6.57 4.43 0.65
C SER A 79 7.45 4.07 1.85
N GLY A 80 8.76 4.33 1.71
CA GLY A 80 9.72 4.75 2.73
C GLY A 80 9.82 4.00 4.07
N GLY A 81 10.83 3.14 4.19
CA GLY A 81 11.69 3.06 5.39
C GLY A 81 11.18 2.35 6.65
N PHE A 82 9.90 2.04 6.77
CA PHE A 82 9.41 1.16 7.82
C PHE A 82 8.79 -0.07 7.19
N THR A 83 9.70 -0.92 6.72
CA THR A 83 9.64 -2.38 6.86
C THR A 83 8.49 -2.76 7.78
N PHE A 84 7.44 -3.30 7.20
CA PHE A 84 6.36 -3.93 7.94
C PHE A 84 6.98 -4.72 9.09
N LYS A 85 6.86 -4.24 10.34
CA LYS A 85 7.46 -4.92 11.50
C LYS A 85 6.64 -6.19 11.71
N LEU A 86 6.98 -7.23 10.94
CA LEU A 86 6.34 -8.54 10.91
C LEU A 86 6.23 -9.17 12.30
N ALA A 87 7.08 -8.71 13.23
CA ALA A 87 7.16 -9.11 14.62
C ALA A 87 5.81 -9.04 15.38
N GLN A 88 4.81 -8.30 14.88
CA GLN A 88 3.51 -8.22 15.57
C GLN A 88 2.44 -9.23 15.10
N ALA A 89 2.62 -9.98 14.00
CA ALA A 89 1.53 -10.81 13.46
C ALA A 89 1.89 -12.22 12.98
N SER A 90 3.07 -12.74 13.33
CA SER A 90 3.50 -14.10 12.96
C SER A 90 3.43 -14.39 11.45
N GLY A 91 3.54 -13.35 10.61
CA GLY A 91 3.40 -13.47 9.15
C GLY A 91 1.97 -13.52 8.62
N ALA A 92 0.93 -13.54 9.46
CA ALA A 92 -0.46 -13.47 9.02
C ALA A 92 -0.86 -12.02 8.73
N VAL A 93 -1.50 -11.79 7.57
CA VAL A 93 -2.00 -10.47 7.19
C VAL A 93 -3.40 -10.54 6.61
N THR A 94 -4.10 -9.41 6.70
CA THR A 94 -5.38 -9.20 6.05
C THR A 94 -5.21 -8.16 4.95
N VAL A 95 -5.57 -8.53 3.73
CA VAL A 95 -5.58 -7.66 2.55
C VAL A 95 -7.00 -7.13 2.36
N LEU A 96 -7.12 -5.82 2.21
CA LEU A 96 -8.37 -5.12 1.90
C LEU A 96 -8.25 -4.49 0.52
N TYR A 97 -9.13 -4.87 -0.41
CA TYR A 97 -9.07 -4.38 -1.78
C TYR A 97 -10.44 -4.28 -2.44
N ASP A 98 -10.50 -3.61 -3.58
CA ASP A 98 -11.67 -3.56 -4.44
C ASP A 98 -11.73 -4.79 -5.37
N ALA A 99 -12.70 -5.68 -5.20
CA ALA A 99 -12.85 -6.88 -6.04
C ALA A 99 -13.21 -6.56 -7.50
N ALA A 100 -13.86 -5.42 -7.78
CA ALA A 100 -14.13 -5.00 -9.15
C ALA A 100 -12.89 -4.44 -9.85
N ARG A 101 -11.88 -4.01 -9.07
CA ARG A 101 -10.62 -3.45 -9.57
C ARG A 101 -9.44 -4.06 -8.80
N PRO A 102 -9.22 -5.38 -8.91
CA PRO A 102 -8.24 -6.09 -8.08
C PRO A 102 -6.80 -5.79 -8.50
N ALA A 103 -6.57 -4.91 -9.48
CA ALA A 103 -5.26 -4.45 -9.94
C ALA A 103 -4.93 -3.00 -9.57
N ASN A 104 -5.83 -2.28 -8.90
CA ASN A 104 -5.64 -0.86 -8.61
C ASN A 104 -4.95 -0.65 -7.25
N ASP A 105 -3.67 -0.23 -7.29
CA ASP A 105 -2.85 0.06 -6.10
C ASP A 105 -3.48 1.09 -5.15
N ASP A 106 -4.18 2.10 -5.67
CA ASP A 106 -4.85 3.10 -4.84
C ASP A 106 -6.00 2.49 -4.02
N ARG A 107 -6.56 1.38 -4.52
CA ARG A 107 -7.64 0.60 -3.92
C ARG A 107 -7.18 -0.67 -3.21
N MET A 108 -5.95 -0.70 -2.71
CA MET A 108 -5.44 -1.81 -1.91
C MET A 108 -4.78 -1.36 -0.61
N ARG A 109 -5.08 -2.08 0.47
CA ARG A 109 -4.48 -1.89 1.78
C ARG A 109 -4.16 -3.23 2.43
N VAL A 110 -3.17 -3.24 3.31
CA VAL A 110 -2.82 -4.42 4.11
C VAL A 110 -2.77 -4.04 5.58
N GLY A 111 -3.35 -4.89 6.42
CA GLY A 111 -3.24 -4.81 7.87
C GLY A 111 -2.65 -6.10 8.44
N PHE A 112 -1.97 -5.98 9.59
CA PHE A 112 -1.31 -7.10 10.25
C PHE A 112 -2.25 -7.83 11.20
N GLY A 113 -2.22 -9.17 11.15
CA GLY A 113 -3.07 -10.01 11.97
C GLY A 113 -4.49 -10.22 11.41
N PRO A 114 -5.33 -10.98 12.16
CA PRO A 114 -6.68 -11.36 11.71
C PRO A 114 -7.71 -10.22 11.83
N ALA A 115 -7.47 -9.23 12.69
CA ALA A 115 -8.35 -8.09 12.92
C ALA A 115 -7.51 -6.80 13.01
N PRO A 116 -6.97 -6.32 11.88
CA PRO A 116 -6.09 -5.17 11.90
C PRO A 116 -6.84 -3.87 12.23
N THR A 117 -6.23 -3.07 13.10
CA THR A 117 -6.67 -1.70 13.42
C THR A 117 -6.01 -0.66 12.51
N THR A 118 -4.86 -1.00 11.93
CA THR A 118 -4.06 -0.11 11.07
C THR A 118 -3.98 -0.66 9.66
N TRP A 119 -4.20 0.19 8.67
CA TRP A 119 -4.17 -0.14 7.25
C TRP A 119 -3.02 0.57 6.55
N HIS A 120 -2.19 -0.20 5.86
CA HIS A 120 -1.01 0.30 5.16
C HIS A 120 -1.20 0.28 3.65
N ARG A 121 -0.59 1.27 2.99
CA ARG A 121 -0.61 1.36 1.53
C ARG A 121 0.41 0.41 0.91
N VAL A 122 -0.07 -0.30 -0.09
CA VAL A 122 0.70 -1.29 -0.85
C VAL A 122 0.56 -1.00 -2.34
N ARG A 123 1.42 -1.64 -3.13
CA ARG A 123 1.35 -1.69 -4.59
C ARG A 123 1.54 -3.12 -5.03
N LEU A 124 0.95 -3.49 -6.16
CA LEU A 124 1.21 -4.79 -6.78
C LEU A 124 2.68 -4.86 -7.20
N ARG A 125 3.30 -5.99 -6.87
CA ARG A 125 4.58 -6.35 -7.45
C ARG A 125 4.30 -6.77 -8.90
N GLN A 126 4.80 -6.00 -9.85
CA GLN A 126 4.81 -6.43 -11.24
C GLN A 126 5.70 -7.66 -11.35
N ALA A 127 5.20 -8.72 -12.01
CA ALA A 127 6.05 -9.83 -12.42
C ALA A 127 7.08 -9.26 -13.40
N ALA A 128 8.36 -9.42 -13.08
CA ALA A 128 9.45 -9.10 -13.99
C ALA A 128 9.53 -10.14 -15.11
#